data_AF-A0A8H3Z0R2-F1
#
_entry.id   AF-A0A8H3Z0R2-F1
#
_cell.length_a   1.000
_cell.length_b   1.000
_cell.length_c   1.000
_cell.angle_alpha   90.00
_cell.angle_beta   90.00
_cell.angle_gamma   90.00
#
_symmetry.space_group_name_H-M   'P 1'
#
loop_
_entity.id
_entity.type
_entity.pdbx_description
1 polymer ?
#
loop_
_entity_poly.entity_id
_entity_poly.type
_entity_poly.pdbx_seq_one_letter_code
_entity_poly.pdbx_strand_id
1 'polypeptide(L)'
;MEHSSADKERKGDEYYNSDEDEEDDEEDEEDDDEQDFKQLVLTPLQYLNPCPDLFSPNKPPGYPHIIKTSLSGFHDETDQRDLRAVDGVATFFWNWKPEEARKFFDLSRYRYEFAEFAKPSHKPLHEGFIIARVGKYVTLGFRCHDGYGMDWEARTDFTIAQDGKWTAVACSETTSPERMEKCGGQFAAQLFWNTRWKLEDGMQRSTLVSMTKEEAEAIPEKEEDWESSDSDDSYVEPVYYPTVKKIYDS
;
A
#
# COMPACT_ATOMS: atom_id res chain seq x y z
N MET A 1 -1.90 -45.96 58.76
CA MET A 1 -2.87 -47.03 59.03
C MET A 1 -3.90 -46.90 57.94
N GLU A 2 -3.74 -47.63 56.82
CA GLU A 2 -4.19 -49.03 56.66
C GLU A 2 -5.72 -49.10 56.79
N HIS A 3 -6.52 -49.73 55.96
CA HIS A 3 -6.47 -50.50 54.71
C HIS A 3 -7.98 -50.58 54.31
N SER A 4 -8.42 -50.73 53.06
CA SER A 4 -8.60 -52.05 52.43
C SER A 4 -9.70 -51.94 51.35
N SER A 5 -9.34 -52.35 50.12
CA SER A 5 -10.05 -53.28 49.18
C SER A 5 -11.50 -52.98 48.75
N ALA A 6 -12.00 -53.34 47.56
CA ALA A 6 -11.60 -54.21 46.45
C ALA A 6 -12.63 -53.89 45.30
N ASP A 7 -12.29 -53.77 44.01
CA ASP A 7 -11.82 -54.77 43.03
C ASP A 7 -12.94 -55.14 42.01
N LYS A 8 -12.53 -55.40 40.76
CA LYS A 8 -13.27 -55.98 39.61
C LYS A 8 -14.20 -55.05 38.79
N GLU A 9 -14.26 -55.08 37.46
CA GLU A 9 -13.78 -56.06 36.48
C GLU A 9 -13.68 -55.45 35.07
N ARG A 10 -12.79 -56.02 34.26
CA ARG A 10 -12.42 -55.71 32.88
C ARG A 10 -13.06 -56.76 31.96
N LYS A 11 -13.55 -56.37 30.78
CA LYS A 11 -13.74 -57.15 29.51
C LYS A 11 -14.66 -56.33 28.58
N GLY A 12 -14.51 -56.28 27.27
CA GLY A 12 -13.64 -56.99 26.34
C GLY A 12 -13.98 -56.49 24.93
N ASP A 13 -12.97 -56.53 24.08
CA ASP A 13 -13.01 -56.24 22.65
C ASP A 13 -14.04 -57.10 21.90
N GLU A 14 -14.58 -56.62 20.78
CA GLU A 14 -14.79 -57.48 19.59
C GLU A 14 -15.03 -56.65 18.33
N TYR A 15 -14.12 -56.86 17.37
CA TYR A 15 -14.17 -56.48 15.96
C TYR A 15 -15.29 -57.23 15.23
N TYR A 16 -15.98 -56.56 14.32
CA TYR A 16 -16.49 -57.17 13.08
C TYR A 16 -16.37 -56.18 11.92
N ASN A 17 -15.53 -56.53 10.95
CA ASN A 17 -15.56 -56.01 9.59
C ASN A 17 -16.76 -56.62 8.87
N SER A 18 -17.42 -55.82 8.03
CA SER A 18 -18.10 -56.31 6.84
C SER A 18 -17.96 -55.27 5.74
N ASP A 19 -17.18 -55.65 4.74
CA ASP A 19 -17.00 -55.03 3.44
C ASP A 19 -18.34 -54.92 2.71
N GLU A 20 -18.63 -53.76 2.10
CA GLU A 20 -19.41 -53.69 0.86
C GLU A 20 -18.78 -52.62 -0.04
N ASP A 21 -18.20 -53.13 -1.12
CA ASP A 21 -17.58 -52.46 -2.26
C ASP A 21 -18.64 -51.74 -3.11
N GLU A 22 -18.50 -50.43 -3.30
CA GLU A 22 -19.05 -49.70 -4.44
C GLU A 22 -18.00 -48.69 -4.90
N GLU A 23 -16.96 -49.18 -5.59
CA GLU A 23 -16.14 -48.33 -6.46
C GLU A 23 -16.92 -48.14 -7.78
N ASP A 24 -17.75 -47.10 -7.82
CA ASP A 24 -18.31 -46.57 -9.06
C ASP A 24 -17.18 -45.86 -9.82
N ASP A 25 -16.69 -46.52 -10.86
CA ASP A 25 -15.88 -45.97 -11.93
C ASP A 25 -16.71 -44.92 -12.70
N GLU A 26 -16.73 -43.67 -12.23
CA GLU A 26 -17.06 -42.53 -13.09
C GLU A 26 -15.79 -42.09 -13.82
N GLU A 27 -15.68 -42.59 -15.06
CA GLU A 27 -14.83 -42.05 -16.12
C GLU A 27 -15.24 -40.59 -16.37
N ASP A 28 -14.69 -39.66 -15.59
CA ASP A 28 -14.80 -38.23 -15.87
C ASP A 28 -14.05 -37.96 -17.19
N GLU A 29 -14.86 -37.75 -18.23
CA GLU A 29 -14.47 -37.35 -19.56
C GLU A 29 -13.43 -36.21 -19.45
N GLU A 30 -12.24 -36.43 -20.00
CA GLU A 30 -11.31 -35.35 -20.31
C GLU A 30 -12.00 -34.46 -21.35
N ASP A 31 -12.79 -33.50 -20.86
CA ASP A 31 -13.21 -32.32 -21.60
C ASP A 31 -11.91 -31.60 -21.99
N ASP A 32 -11.41 -31.99 -23.17
CA ASP A 32 -10.42 -31.28 -23.97
C ASP A 32 -11.05 -29.97 -24.44
N ASP A 33 -11.35 -29.12 -23.45
CA ASP A 33 -11.60 -27.71 -23.62
C ASP A 33 -10.28 -27.15 -24.14
N GLU A 34 -10.10 -27.20 -25.47
CA GLU A 34 -9.34 -26.20 -26.21
C GLU A 34 -9.95 -24.85 -25.80
N GLN A 35 -9.52 -24.34 -24.64
CA GLN A 35 -9.75 -22.99 -24.22
C GLN A 35 -9.05 -22.16 -25.26
N ASP A 36 -9.82 -21.76 -26.25
CA ASP A 36 -9.58 -20.65 -27.13
C ASP A 36 -9.23 -19.49 -26.19
N PHE A 37 -7.93 -19.36 -25.88
CA PHE A 37 -7.34 -18.29 -25.11
C PHE A 37 -7.54 -17.05 -25.96
N LYS A 38 -8.78 -16.54 -25.96
CA LYS A 38 -9.14 -15.27 -26.53
C LYS A 38 -8.19 -14.30 -25.90
N GLN A 39 -7.24 -13.84 -26.71
CA GLN A 39 -6.25 -12.87 -26.30
C GLN A 39 -7.03 -11.70 -25.69
N LEU A 40 -6.97 -11.57 -24.37
CA LEU A 40 -7.75 -10.58 -23.63
C LEU A 40 -7.38 -9.22 -24.21
N VAL A 41 -8.31 -8.61 -24.94
CA VAL A 41 -8.11 -7.27 -25.50
C VAL A 41 -8.31 -6.31 -24.34
N LEU A 42 -7.21 -5.96 -23.68
CA LEU A 42 -7.23 -5.02 -22.56
C LEU A 42 -7.58 -3.61 -23.04
N THR A 43 -8.40 -2.91 -22.25
CA THR A 43 -8.79 -1.53 -22.53
C THR A 43 -7.65 -0.58 -22.15
N PRO A 44 -7.18 0.31 -23.03
CA PRO A 44 -6.12 1.25 -22.69
C PRO A 44 -6.52 2.23 -21.56
N LEU A 45 -5.53 2.69 -20.80
CA LEU A 45 -5.72 3.76 -19.81
C LEU A 45 -6.31 5.02 -20.45
N GLN A 46 -7.34 5.59 -19.83
CA GLN A 46 -7.96 6.84 -20.26
C GLN A 46 -7.48 8.00 -19.40
N TYR A 47 -6.75 8.95 -20.01
CA TYR A 47 -6.25 10.14 -19.34
C TYR A 47 -7.23 11.31 -19.47
N LEU A 48 -7.38 12.05 -18.37
CA LEU A 48 -8.11 13.31 -18.29
C LEU A 48 -7.12 14.48 -18.32
N ASN A 49 -7.60 15.65 -18.73
CA ASN A 49 -6.80 16.88 -18.75
C ASN A 49 -7.47 18.01 -17.94
N PRO A 50 -7.67 17.83 -16.63
CA PRO A 50 -8.41 18.81 -15.83
C PRO A 50 -7.54 20.01 -15.40
N CYS A 51 -6.22 19.89 -15.50
CA CYS A 51 -5.26 20.96 -15.21
C CYS A 51 -4.01 20.78 -16.11
N PRO A 52 -3.99 21.32 -17.33
CA PRO A 52 -2.95 21.04 -18.33
C PRO A 52 -1.53 21.42 -17.89
N ASP A 53 -1.40 22.45 -17.05
CA ASP A 53 -0.11 22.92 -16.55
C ASP A 53 0.55 21.91 -15.61
N LEU A 54 -0.25 21.09 -14.92
CA LEU A 54 0.23 20.12 -13.93
C LEU A 54 0.11 18.67 -14.43
N PHE A 55 -0.94 18.36 -15.18
CA PHE A 55 -1.34 17.01 -15.59
C PHE A 55 -1.64 16.94 -17.08
N SER A 56 -0.59 17.06 -17.90
CA SER A 56 -0.74 16.99 -19.35
C SER A 56 -0.83 15.54 -19.84
N PRO A 57 -1.90 15.13 -20.53
CA PRO A 57 -2.06 13.75 -21.04
C PRO A 57 -1.08 13.38 -22.16
N ASN A 58 -0.32 14.35 -22.69
CA ASN A 58 0.61 14.16 -23.79
C ASN A 58 2.03 13.82 -23.31
N LYS A 59 2.27 13.79 -22.00
CA LYS A 59 3.56 13.41 -21.45
C LYS A 59 3.72 11.88 -21.52
N PRO A 60 4.96 11.37 -21.63
CA PRO A 60 5.19 9.93 -21.62
C PRO A 60 4.97 9.34 -20.21
N PRO A 61 4.98 8.01 -20.05
CA PRO A 61 4.91 7.37 -18.74
C PRO A 61 5.97 7.90 -17.76
N GLY A 62 5.57 8.05 -16.50
CA GLY A 62 6.40 8.58 -15.41
C GLY A 62 6.21 10.08 -15.16
N TYR A 63 5.42 10.79 -15.96
CA TYR A 63 4.89 12.11 -15.59
C TYR A 63 3.51 11.94 -14.94
N PRO A 64 3.05 12.89 -14.10
CA PRO A 64 1.74 12.77 -13.48
C PRO A 64 0.60 12.94 -14.50
N HIS A 65 -0.24 11.91 -14.63
CA HIS A 65 -1.51 11.99 -15.36
C HIS A 65 -2.69 11.78 -14.43
N ILE A 66 -3.85 12.35 -14.79
CA ILE A 66 -5.11 12.03 -14.14
C ILE A 66 -5.79 10.92 -14.92
N ILE A 67 -6.01 9.77 -14.29
CA ILE A 67 -6.71 8.64 -14.89
C ILE A 67 -8.20 8.79 -14.62
N LYS A 68 -9.02 8.48 -15.63
CA LYS A 68 -10.47 8.42 -15.48
C LYS A 68 -10.85 7.18 -14.65
N THR A 69 -11.40 7.40 -13.45
CA THR A 69 -11.73 6.32 -12.50
C THR A 69 -13.23 6.09 -12.29
N SER A 70 -14.09 6.67 -13.15
CA SER A 70 -15.53 6.35 -13.16
C SER A 70 -15.77 4.89 -13.52
N LEU A 71 -17.01 4.37 -13.33
CA LEU A 71 -17.43 2.98 -13.63
C LEU A 71 -17.00 2.42 -15.00
N SER A 72 -16.68 3.28 -15.98
CA SER A 72 -16.22 2.92 -17.33
C SER A 72 -14.74 3.23 -17.62
N GLY A 73 -13.96 3.63 -16.62
CA GLY A 73 -12.62 4.19 -16.81
C GLY A 73 -11.47 3.29 -16.36
N PHE A 74 -11.52 2.80 -15.11
CA PHE A 74 -10.52 1.87 -14.57
C PHE A 74 -11.24 0.66 -13.98
N HIS A 75 -10.98 -0.52 -14.54
CA HIS A 75 -11.58 -1.80 -14.16
C HIS A 75 -10.57 -2.94 -14.38
N ASP A 76 -10.98 -4.15 -14.01
CA ASP A 76 -10.24 -5.42 -14.16
C ASP A 76 -9.65 -5.66 -15.56
N GLU A 77 -10.30 -5.25 -16.63
CA GLU A 77 -9.79 -5.40 -18.01
C GLU A 77 -8.95 -4.20 -18.50
N THR A 78 -8.62 -3.25 -17.62
CA THR A 78 -7.77 -2.11 -18.00
C THR A 78 -6.31 -2.54 -18.13
N ASP A 79 -5.64 -2.11 -19.20
CA ASP A 79 -4.22 -2.35 -19.42
C ASP A 79 -3.37 -1.52 -18.44
N GLN A 80 -2.72 -2.21 -17.52
CA GLN A 80 -1.91 -1.58 -16.46
C GLN A 80 -0.42 -1.53 -16.79
N ARG A 81 0.03 -1.97 -17.97
CA ARG A 81 1.46 -2.00 -18.33
C ARG A 81 2.11 -0.63 -18.26
N ASP A 82 1.36 0.42 -18.57
CA ASP A 82 1.82 1.81 -18.52
C ASP A 82 1.35 2.57 -17.28
N LEU A 83 0.65 1.92 -16.34
CA LEU A 83 0.27 2.52 -15.08
C LEU A 83 1.52 2.77 -14.22
N ARG A 84 1.70 4.00 -13.73
CA ARG A 84 2.81 4.36 -12.85
C ARG A 84 2.29 4.88 -11.51
N ALA A 85 3.16 4.79 -10.50
CA ALA A 85 2.87 5.32 -9.16
C ALA A 85 2.41 6.78 -9.18
N VAL A 86 3.08 7.59 -10.00
CA VAL A 86 2.79 9.02 -10.13
C VAL A 86 1.38 9.28 -10.65
N ASP A 87 0.85 8.44 -11.55
CA ASP A 87 -0.53 8.55 -12.03
C ASP A 87 -1.53 8.22 -10.91
N GLY A 88 -1.21 7.19 -10.13
CA GLY A 88 -1.95 6.81 -8.91
C GLY A 88 -2.06 7.98 -7.92
N VAL A 89 -0.91 8.56 -7.56
CA VAL A 89 -0.83 9.67 -6.61
C VAL A 89 -1.54 10.92 -7.14
N ALA A 90 -1.32 11.28 -8.41
CA ALA A 90 -1.96 12.43 -9.04
C ALA A 90 -3.48 12.28 -9.08
N THR A 91 -3.97 11.13 -9.55
CA THR A 91 -5.39 10.82 -9.63
C THR A 91 -6.03 10.77 -8.25
N PHE A 92 -5.37 10.17 -7.26
CA PHE A 92 -5.85 10.11 -5.88
C PHE A 92 -6.04 11.51 -5.29
N PHE A 93 -4.99 12.35 -5.27
CA PHE A 93 -5.10 13.67 -4.68
C PHE A 93 -6.08 14.55 -5.45
N TRP A 94 -6.10 14.45 -6.79
CA TRP A 94 -7.05 15.21 -7.61
C TRP A 94 -8.50 14.87 -7.28
N ASN A 95 -8.83 13.58 -7.18
CA ASN A 95 -10.19 13.14 -6.88
C ASN A 95 -10.59 13.38 -5.41
N TRP A 96 -9.64 13.33 -4.47
CA TRP A 96 -9.92 13.61 -3.06
C TRP A 96 -10.02 15.11 -2.77
N LYS A 97 -8.93 15.85 -3.03
CA LYS A 97 -8.81 17.30 -2.80
C LYS A 97 -7.79 17.91 -3.79
N PRO A 98 -8.22 18.54 -4.90
CA PRO A 98 -7.32 19.13 -5.90
C PRO A 98 -6.27 20.12 -5.34
N GLU A 99 -6.56 20.78 -4.23
CA GLU A 99 -5.61 21.66 -3.54
C GLU A 99 -4.42 20.90 -2.93
N GLU A 100 -4.65 19.70 -2.40
CA GLU A 100 -3.58 18.83 -1.88
C GLU A 100 -2.71 18.32 -3.03
N ALA A 101 -3.30 18.04 -4.20
CA ALA A 101 -2.54 17.70 -5.40
C ALA A 101 -1.56 18.82 -5.77
N ARG A 102 -2.03 20.08 -5.77
CA ARG A 102 -1.17 21.24 -6.05
C ARG A 102 -0.04 21.37 -5.03
N LYS A 103 -0.32 21.23 -3.73
CA LYS A 103 0.70 21.27 -2.67
C LYS A 103 1.73 20.15 -2.82
N PHE A 104 1.28 18.94 -3.14
CA PHE A 104 2.16 17.80 -3.29
C PHE A 104 3.11 17.96 -4.48
N PHE A 105 2.61 18.36 -5.66
CA PHE A 105 3.44 18.50 -6.86
C PHE A 105 4.22 19.84 -6.95
N ASP A 106 3.95 20.79 -6.06
CA ASP A 106 4.74 22.02 -5.93
C ASP A 106 6.11 21.72 -5.31
N LEU A 107 7.14 21.60 -6.16
CA LEU A 107 8.51 21.33 -5.75
C LEU A 107 9.18 22.50 -4.99
N SER A 108 8.55 23.68 -4.92
CA SER A 108 9.02 24.75 -4.02
C SER A 108 8.74 24.41 -2.55
N ARG A 109 7.74 23.56 -2.28
CA ARG A 109 7.53 22.96 -0.95
C ARG A 109 8.56 21.87 -0.73
N TYR A 110 9.26 21.96 0.39
CA TYR A 110 10.31 21.02 0.72
C TYR A 110 9.76 19.72 1.27
N ARG A 111 8.75 19.75 2.14
CA ARG A 111 8.22 18.51 2.73
C ARG A 111 6.71 18.46 2.65
N TYR A 112 6.20 17.30 2.28
CA TYR A 112 4.79 16.99 2.26
C TYR A 112 4.58 15.56 2.73
N GLU A 113 3.69 15.34 3.70
CA GLU A 113 3.35 14.01 4.18
C GLU A 113 1.84 13.89 4.30
N PHE A 114 1.31 12.83 3.71
CA PHE A 114 -0.09 12.45 3.77
C PHE A 114 -0.19 11.01 4.25
N ALA A 115 -1.20 10.74 5.07
CA ALA A 115 -1.55 9.39 5.45
C ALA A 115 -3.06 9.18 5.52
N GLU A 116 -3.47 7.96 5.17
CA GLU A 116 -4.79 7.40 5.47
C GLU A 116 -4.63 6.25 6.46
N PHE A 117 -5.46 6.23 7.50
CA PHE A 117 -5.50 5.17 8.49
C PHE A 117 -6.94 4.79 8.83
N ALA A 118 -7.18 3.51 9.11
CA ALA A 118 -8.42 3.08 9.73
C ALA A 118 -8.52 3.61 11.18
N LYS A 119 -9.71 4.03 11.59
CA LYS A 119 -10.01 4.45 12.97
C LYS A 119 -9.65 3.29 13.91
N PRO A 120 -9.21 3.59 15.15
CA PRO A 120 -8.76 2.62 16.14
C PRO A 120 -9.78 1.52 16.55
N SER A 121 -11.01 1.52 16.01
CA SER A 121 -12.14 0.86 16.68
C SER A 121 -12.51 -0.54 16.19
N HIS A 122 -11.90 -1.15 15.16
CA HIS A 122 -12.46 -2.43 14.65
C HIS A 122 -11.52 -3.57 14.21
N LYS A 123 -10.18 -3.49 14.27
CA LYS A 123 -9.26 -4.63 14.06
C LYS A 123 -7.81 -4.24 14.36
N PRO A 124 -6.94 -5.17 14.80
CA PRO A 124 -5.52 -4.90 15.07
C PRO A 124 -4.66 -4.68 13.80
N LEU A 125 -5.23 -4.86 12.60
CA LEU A 125 -4.57 -4.63 11.33
C LEU A 125 -5.02 -3.28 10.76
N HIS A 126 -4.36 -2.20 11.16
CA HIS A 126 -4.57 -0.89 10.56
C HIS A 126 -3.87 -0.85 9.20
N GLU A 127 -4.56 -1.28 8.14
CA GLU A 127 -4.10 -1.09 6.75
C GLU A 127 -4.29 0.38 6.35
N GLY A 128 -3.21 1.14 6.47
CA GLY A 128 -3.12 2.51 5.99
C GLY A 128 -2.16 2.63 4.82
N PHE A 129 -2.12 3.80 4.20
CA PHE A 129 -1.06 4.12 3.26
C PHE A 129 -0.49 5.51 3.51
N ILE A 130 0.77 5.67 3.13
CA ILE A 130 1.51 6.91 3.25
C ILE A 130 1.97 7.36 1.87
N ILE A 131 1.85 8.67 1.64
CA ILE A 131 2.46 9.38 0.53
C ILE A 131 3.31 10.49 1.15
N ALA A 132 4.64 10.34 1.09
CA ALA A 132 5.59 11.29 1.63
C ALA A 132 6.51 11.82 0.53
N ARG A 133 6.85 13.11 0.59
CA ARG A 133 7.85 13.75 -0.27
C ARG A 133 8.75 14.65 0.55
N VAL A 134 10.05 14.53 0.33
CA VAL A 134 11.09 15.44 0.85
C VAL A 134 11.95 15.90 -0.33
N GLY A 135 11.80 17.17 -0.70
CA GLY A 135 12.35 17.77 -1.91
C GLY A 135 11.89 17.00 -3.14
N LYS A 136 12.84 16.33 -3.79
CA LYS A 136 12.63 15.50 -4.97
C LYS A 136 12.42 14.02 -4.66
N TYR A 137 12.59 13.60 -3.41
CA TYR A 137 12.44 12.19 -3.02
C TYR A 137 11.01 11.94 -2.58
N VAL A 138 10.42 10.85 -3.07
CA VAL A 138 9.07 10.43 -2.71
C VAL A 138 9.14 9.02 -2.15
N THR A 139 8.42 8.78 -1.07
CA THR A 139 8.20 7.45 -0.50
C THR A 139 6.70 7.19 -0.47
N LEU A 140 6.31 6.05 -1.05
CA LEU A 140 4.96 5.55 -1.05
C LEU A 140 4.92 4.19 -0.37
N GLY A 141 3.80 3.83 0.21
CA GLY A 141 3.62 2.47 0.67
C GLY A 141 2.44 2.27 1.60
N PHE A 142 2.23 1.02 1.94
CA PHE A 142 1.23 0.58 2.90
C PHE A 142 1.91 0.32 4.24
N ARG A 143 1.22 0.71 5.31
CA ARG A 143 1.64 0.37 6.66
C ARG A 143 0.59 -0.47 7.32
N CYS A 144 1.03 -1.44 8.10
CA CYS A 144 0.20 -2.26 8.96
C CYS A 144 0.68 -2.13 10.40
N HIS A 145 -0.25 -2.35 11.34
CA HIS A 145 0.10 -2.49 12.75
C HIS A 145 0.33 -3.97 13.04
N ASP A 146 1.53 -4.34 13.46
CA ASP A 146 1.91 -5.75 13.70
C ASP A 146 1.80 -6.17 15.18
N GLY A 147 1.28 -5.28 16.03
CA GLY A 147 1.18 -5.47 17.47
C GLY A 147 2.35 -4.88 18.27
N TYR A 148 3.47 -4.58 17.61
CA TYR A 148 4.67 -3.97 18.20
C TYR A 148 4.92 -2.55 17.69
N GLY A 149 4.29 -2.17 16.57
CA GLY A 149 4.27 -0.82 16.06
C GLY A 149 3.63 -0.73 14.68
N MET A 150 3.84 0.41 14.02
CA MET A 150 3.51 0.58 12.60
C MET A 150 4.75 0.24 11.78
N ASP A 151 4.67 -0.80 10.95
CA ASP A 151 5.73 -1.16 10.00
C ASP A 151 5.27 -1.02 8.54
N TRP A 152 6.23 -0.96 7.62
CA TRP A 152 5.97 -0.97 6.19
C TRP A 152 5.67 -2.39 5.74
N GLU A 153 4.45 -2.61 5.26
CA GLU A 153 4.11 -3.85 4.56
C GLU A 153 4.71 -3.85 3.15
N ALA A 154 4.61 -2.70 2.48
CA ALA A 154 5.21 -2.48 1.17
C ALA A 154 5.66 -1.02 1.07
N ARG A 155 6.85 -0.81 0.51
CA ARG A 155 7.42 0.52 0.33
C ARG A 155 8.02 0.66 -1.06
N THR A 156 7.82 1.81 -1.70
CA THR A 156 8.48 2.14 -2.96
C THR A 156 8.93 3.59 -2.92
N ASP A 157 10.19 3.81 -3.28
CA ASP A 157 10.84 5.10 -3.28
C ASP A 157 11.09 5.57 -4.72
N PHE A 158 10.93 6.88 -4.94
CA PHE A 158 11.07 7.53 -6.23
C PHE A 158 11.86 8.84 -6.10
N THR A 159 12.40 9.29 -7.23
CA THR A 159 12.94 10.65 -7.40
C THR A 159 12.19 11.40 -8.48
N ILE A 160 12.00 12.71 -8.28
CA ILE A 160 11.39 13.62 -9.24
C ILE A 160 12.50 14.43 -9.94
N ALA A 161 12.60 14.28 -11.26
CA ALA A 161 13.46 15.07 -12.11
C ALA A 161 12.97 16.54 -12.19
N GLN A 162 13.82 17.45 -12.70
CA GLN A 162 13.47 18.87 -12.80
C GLN A 162 12.24 19.15 -13.68
N ASP A 163 11.99 18.29 -14.65
CA ASP A 163 10.85 18.39 -15.56
C ASP A 163 9.57 17.74 -15.02
N GLY A 164 9.61 17.21 -13.78
CA GLY A 164 8.49 16.56 -13.12
C GLY A 164 8.39 15.06 -13.37
N LYS A 165 9.31 14.45 -14.14
CA LYS A 165 9.31 12.99 -14.34
C LYS A 165 9.71 12.26 -13.07
N TRP A 166 8.97 11.24 -12.70
CA TRP A 166 9.29 10.32 -11.63
C TRP A 166 10.12 9.15 -12.15
N THR A 167 11.06 8.71 -11.34
CA THR A 167 11.89 7.52 -11.60
C THR A 167 11.98 6.72 -10.32
N ALA A 168 11.68 5.43 -10.40
CA ALA A 168 11.76 4.55 -9.25
C ALA A 168 13.22 4.33 -8.82
N VAL A 169 13.46 4.33 -7.51
CA VAL A 169 14.78 4.19 -6.88
C VAL A 169 14.91 2.88 -6.14
N ALA A 170 13.85 2.48 -5.42
CA ALA A 170 13.80 1.23 -4.69
C ALA A 170 12.35 0.75 -4.54
N CYS A 171 12.14 -0.56 -4.48
CA CYS A 171 10.90 -1.16 -4.00
C CYS A 171 11.24 -2.23 -2.97
N SER A 172 10.86 -2.03 -1.72
CA SER A 172 11.20 -2.92 -0.59
C SER A 172 12.68 -3.36 -0.67
N GLU A 173 12.97 -4.66 -0.81
CA GLU A 173 14.32 -5.21 -0.86
C GLU A 173 14.89 -5.34 -2.30
N THR A 174 14.26 -4.74 -3.31
CA THR A 174 14.68 -4.85 -4.71
C THR A 174 15.00 -3.51 -5.37
N THR A 175 16.04 -3.53 -6.22
CA THR A 175 16.49 -2.42 -7.07
C THR A 175 16.35 -2.72 -8.57
N SER A 176 15.67 -3.82 -8.93
CA SER A 176 15.42 -4.18 -10.34
C SER A 176 14.46 -3.18 -10.98
N PRO A 177 14.82 -2.48 -12.07
CA PRO A 177 13.98 -1.44 -12.68
C PRO A 177 12.56 -1.92 -13.02
N GLU A 178 12.44 -3.10 -13.64
CA GLU A 178 11.15 -3.68 -14.00
C GLU A 178 10.27 -3.95 -12.76
N ARG A 179 10.87 -4.50 -11.69
CA ARG A 179 10.15 -4.77 -10.45
C ARG A 179 9.74 -3.48 -9.75
N MET A 180 10.59 -2.46 -9.75
CA MET A 180 10.29 -1.19 -9.11
C MET A 180 9.13 -0.46 -9.78
N GLU A 181 9.10 -0.42 -11.13
CA GLU A 181 7.97 0.14 -11.87
C GLU A 181 6.68 -0.65 -11.61
N LYS A 182 6.78 -1.99 -11.56
CA LYS A 182 5.64 -2.86 -11.22
C LYS A 182 5.08 -2.58 -9.82
N CYS A 183 5.95 -2.43 -8.80
CA CYS A 183 5.51 -2.08 -7.44
C CYS A 183 4.75 -0.75 -7.43
N GLY A 184 5.29 0.27 -8.12
CA GLY A 184 4.65 1.56 -8.23
C GLY A 184 3.28 1.50 -8.93
N GLY A 185 3.18 0.73 -10.01
CA GLY A 185 1.92 0.48 -10.71
C GLY A 185 0.90 -0.27 -9.84
N GLN A 186 1.34 -1.26 -9.06
CA GLN A 186 0.49 -1.99 -8.11
C GLN A 186 -0.05 -1.09 -7.00
N PHE A 187 0.79 -0.21 -6.44
CA PHE A 187 0.34 0.80 -5.48
C PHE A 187 -0.76 1.69 -6.10
N ALA A 188 -0.54 2.19 -7.32
CA ALA A 188 -1.53 3.00 -8.03
C ALA A 188 -2.84 2.24 -8.28
N ALA A 189 -2.77 0.98 -8.72
CA ALA A 189 -3.93 0.13 -8.96
C ALA A 189 -4.75 -0.10 -7.67
N GLN A 190 -4.08 -0.32 -6.54
CA GLN A 190 -4.76 -0.47 -5.24
C GLN A 190 -5.48 0.80 -4.79
N LEU A 191 -4.93 1.99 -5.07
CA LEU A 191 -5.65 3.25 -4.83
C LEU A 191 -6.95 3.31 -5.64
N PHE A 192 -6.94 2.75 -6.85
CA PHE A 192 -8.06 2.79 -7.78
C PHE A 192 -9.15 1.77 -7.47
N TRP A 193 -8.79 0.50 -7.30
CA TRP A 193 -9.75 -0.58 -7.01
C TRP A 193 -10.51 -0.37 -5.71
N ASN A 194 -9.82 0.09 -4.67
CA ASN A 194 -10.44 0.39 -3.39
C ASN A 194 -11.13 1.77 -3.40
N THR A 195 -11.12 2.48 -4.54
CA THR A 195 -11.61 3.84 -4.68
C THR A 195 -11.16 4.74 -3.54
N ARG A 196 -9.88 4.64 -3.15
CA ARG A 196 -9.32 5.23 -1.91
C ARG A 196 -9.51 6.74 -1.82
N TRP A 197 -9.95 7.46 -2.84
CA TRP A 197 -10.35 8.88 -2.72
C TRP A 197 -11.74 9.08 -2.10
N LYS A 198 -12.63 8.08 -2.11
CA LYS A 198 -13.88 8.09 -1.35
C LYS A 198 -13.54 7.72 0.09
N LEU A 199 -13.92 8.55 1.07
CA LEU A 199 -13.66 8.24 2.47
C LEU A 199 -14.68 7.20 2.92
N GLU A 200 -14.21 6.00 3.24
CA GLU A 200 -15.05 4.96 3.83
C GLU A 200 -15.35 5.27 5.29
N ASP A 201 -16.47 4.73 5.79
CA ASP A 201 -16.78 4.88 7.21
C ASP A 201 -15.69 4.20 8.05
N GLY A 202 -15.31 4.86 9.12
CA GLY A 202 -14.19 4.40 9.93
C GLY A 202 -12.81 4.68 9.35
N MET A 203 -12.63 5.39 8.22
CA MET A 203 -11.32 5.86 7.77
C MET A 203 -11.04 7.31 8.21
N GLN A 204 -9.76 7.64 8.40
CA GLN A 204 -9.27 8.99 8.61
C GLN A 204 -8.16 9.31 7.60
N ARG A 205 -8.13 10.57 7.15
CA ARG A 205 -7.12 11.11 6.25
C ARG A 205 -6.58 12.40 6.82
N SER A 206 -5.25 12.53 6.82
CA SER A 206 -4.62 13.75 7.28
C SER A 206 -3.38 14.09 6.44
N THR A 207 -3.26 15.37 6.10
CA THR A 207 -1.97 15.94 5.69
C THR A 207 -1.20 16.21 6.98
N LEU A 208 -0.23 15.35 7.27
CA LEU A 208 0.56 15.40 8.51
C LEU A 208 1.53 16.58 8.49
N VAL A 209 2.11 16.85 7.31
CA VAL A 209 3.12 17.88 7.13
C VAL A 209 2.95 18.55 5.77
N SER A 210 3.08 19.88 5.73
CA SER A 210 3.31 20.63 4.50
C SER A 210 4.12 21.87 4.81
N MET A 211 5.39 21.91 4.38
CA MET A 211 6.32 22.98 4.73
C MET A 211 7.25 23.37 3.58
N THR A 212 7.64 24.64 3.58
CA THR A 212 8.71 25.22 2.78
C THR A 212 10.08 24.73 3.24
N LYS A 213 11.12 25.05 2.47
CA LYS A 213 12.49 24.67 2.83
C LYS A 213 12.96 25.44 4.06
N GLU A 214 12.65 26.73 4.11
CA GLU A 214 13.00 27.62 5.21
C GLU A 214 12.35 27.17 6.52
N GLU A 215 11.08 26.76 6.48
CA GLU A 215 10.38 26.20 7.65
C GLU A 215 11.01 24.89 8.11
N ALA A 216 11.47 24.03 7.19
CA ALA A 216 12.11 22.77 7.53
C ALA A 216 13.50 22.97 8.16
N GLU A 217 14.28 23.91 7.64
CA GLU A 217 15.62 24.26 8.17
C GLU A 217 15.54 24.99 9.52
N ALA A 218 14.41 25.63 9.82
CA ALA A 218 14.18 26.29 11.10
C ALA A 218 13.82 25.31 12.24
N ILE A 219 13.55 24.03 11.94
CA ILE A 219 13.32 23.01 12.96
C ILE A 219 14.69 22.72 13.60
N PRO A 220 14.88 23.01 14.90
CA PRO A 220 16.14 22.69 15.56
C PRO A 220 16.36 21.19 15.45
N GLU A 221 17.55 20.79 14.98
CA GLU A 221 18.01 19.40 15.09
C GLU A 221 17.97 19.07 16.58
N LYS A 222 16.90 18.40 17.03
CA LYS A 222 16.92 17.78 18.35
C LYS A 222 17.95 16.67 18.24
N GLU A 223 19.12 16.90 18.82
CA GLU A 223 19.97 15.80 19.26
C GLU A 223 19.09 14.98 20.20
N GLU A 224 18.61 13.83 19.73
CA GLU A 224 17.95 12.86 20.60
C GLU A 224 19.02 12.30 21.54
N ASP A 225 19.23 12.99 22.65
CA ASP A 225 19.79 12.38 23.84
C ASP A 225 18.81 11.30 24.29
N TRP A 226 19.02 10.08 23.79
CA TRP A 226 18.43 8.86 24.32
C TRP A 226 19.02 8.57 25.71
N GLU A 227 18.90 9.51 26.64
CA GLU A 227 19.02 9.19 28.05
C GLU A 227 17.77 8.38 28.43
N SER A 228 17.98 7.06 28.49
CA SER A 228 17.12 6.07 29.13
C SER A 228 16.49 6.63 30.41
N SER A 229 15.27 7.15 30.30
CA SER A 229 14.43 7.42 31.47
C SER A 229 13.46 6.27 31.64
N ASP A 230 13.89 5.29 32.45
CA ASP A 230 13.00 4.34 33.09
C ASP A 230 12.03 5.12 34.02
N SER A 231 10.87 5.55 33.52
CA SER A 231 9.68 5.79 34.36
C SER A 231 8.45 6.27 33.60
N ASP A 232 7.35 5.61 33.93
CA ASP A 232 5.94 5.99 33.80
C ASP A 232 5.17 5.74 32.49
N ASP A 233 4.25 4.79 32.64
CA ASP A 233 3.30 4.18 31.71
C ASP A 233 2.14 5.13 31.33
N SER A 234 2.45 6.36 30.91
CA SER A 234 1.49 7.21 30.21
C SER A 234 1.76 7.14 28.72
N TYR A 235 0.93 6.39 28.00
CA TYR A 235 0.96 6.27 26.55
C TYR A 235 0.76 7.66 25.91
N VAL A 236 1.88 8.32 25.60
CA VAL A 236 1.92 9.49 24.71
C VAL A 236 2.10 8.92 23.31
N GLU A 237 1.14 9.19 22.41
CA GLU A 237 1.28 8.80 21.00
C GLU A 237 2.63 9.33 20.48
N PRO A 238 3.54 8.45 20.02
CA PRO A 238 4.76 8.91 19.41
C PRO A 238 4.39 9.62 18.11
N VAL A 239 4.55 10.95 18.08
CA VAL A 239 4.62 11.71 16.84
C VAL A 239 5.88 11.23 16.14
N TYR A 240 5.71 10.21 15.29
CA TYR A 240 6.79 9.59 14.55
C TYR A 240 7.28 10.59 13.50
N TYR A 241 8.34 11.33 13.82
CA TYR A 241 9.11 12.03 12.81
C TYR A 241 9.91 10.95 12.08
N PRO A 242 9.66 10.66 10.78
CA PRO A 242 10.62 9.88 10.03
C PRO A 242 11.92 10.67 10.04
N THR A 243 12.90 10.19 10.79
CA THR A 243 14.27 10.68 10.75
C THR A 243 14.72 10.53 9.31
N VAL A 244 14.91 11.66 8.63
CA VAL A 244 15.57 11.70 7.33
C VAL A 244 17.01 11.27 7.62
N LYS A 245 17.29 9.97 7.59
CA LYS A 245 18.66 9.47 7.52
C LYS A 245 19.27 10.13 6.30
N LYS A 246 20.26 11.00 6.52
CA LYS A 246 21.00 11.74 5.50
C LYS A 246 21.41 10.78 4.39
N ILE A 247 20.69 10.80 3.27
CA ILE A 247 21.19 10.31 1.98
C ILE A 247 21.85 11.52 1.33
N TYR A 248 23.01 11.89 1.86
CA TYR A 248 23.98 12.74 1.17
C TYR A 248 25.25 11.90 1.08
N ASP A 249 25.51 11.39 -0.13
CA ASP A 249 26.83 11.36 -0.78
C ASP A 249 26.76 10.45 -2.02
N SER A 250 26.45 11.05 -3.17
CA SER A 250 27.06 10.79 -4.50
C SER A 250 26.55 11.78 -5.55
#